data_AF-A0A3B1D8Z5-F1
#
_entry.id   AF-A0A3B1D8Z5-F1
#
_cell.length_a   1.000
_cell.length_b   1.000
_cell.length_c   1.000
_cell.angle_alpha   90.00
_cell.angle_beta   90.00
_cell.angle_gamma   90.00
#
_symmetry.space_group_name_H-M   'P 1'
#
loop_
_entity.id
_entity.type
_entity.pdbx_description
1 polymer ?
#
loop_
_entity_poly.entity_id
_entity_poly.type
_entity_poly.pdbx_seq_one_letter_code
_entity_poly.pdbx_strand_id
1 'polypeptide(L)'
;MNPQDELQSLTTLFSSEGELIEEAKHVSASQTPEPYKQLLAHDHHMTLSMEQHHQCTVDVKVLDEHLEENRYTRKILLLNKNNNKAVQFGIVRFNFDYVTSAVREEILSGTIPLGRVLINHNVLRNVDLGAMLAITAGAELAGYFDQPSGVITYGRLATIFCNQQPAVDLLEVSAPLNESVH
;
A
#
# COMPACT_ATOMS: atom_id res chain seq x y z
N MET A 1 -11.07 6.69 -14.27
CA MET A 1 -9.68 7.19 -14.20
C MET A 1 -8.79 6.12 -14.80
N ASN A 2 -7.72 6.46 -15.52
CA ASN A 2 -6.80 5.47 -16.07
C ASN A 2 -5.87 4.99 -14.94
N PRO A 3 -5.74 3.66 -14.68
CA PRO A 3 -4.86 3.14 -13.64
C PRO A 3 -3.40 3.61 -13.76
N GLN A 4 -2.93 3.85 -15.00
CA GLN A 4 -1.58 4.34 -15.24
C GLN A 4 -1.40 5.77 -14.74
N ASP A 5 -2.40 6.64 -14.96
CA ASP A 5 -2.36 8.04 -14.53
C ASP A 5 -2.39 8.13 -13.01
N GLU A 6 -3.20 7.27 -12.36
CA GLU A 6 -3.30 7.20 -10.90
C GLU A 6 -2.00 6.68 -10.28
N LEU A 7 -1.42 5.61 -10.82
CA LEU A 7 -0.11 5.10 -10.43
C LEU A 7 0.95 6.19 -10.53
N GLN A 8 1.02 6.88 -11.67
CA GLN A 8 1.96 7.99 -11.88
C GLN A 8 1.73 9.12 -10.87
N SER A 9 0.47 9.45 -10.57
CA SER A 9 0.12 10.50 -9.61
C SER A 9 0.57 10.19 -8.18
N LEU A 10 0.77 8.91 -7.84
CA LEU A 10 1.26 8.47 -6.54
C LEU A 10 2.78 8.29 -6.52
N THR A 11 3.36 7.69 -7.56
CA THR A 11 4.81 7.43 -7.60
C THR A 11 5.63 8.70 -7.78
N THR A 12 5.08 9.74 -8.41
CA THR A 12 5.73 11.05 -8.57
C THR A 12 5.71 11.92 -7.31
N LEU A 13 4.99 11.52 -6.26
CA LEU A 13 4.92 12.27 -5.00
C LEU A 13 6.24 12.25 -4.23
N PHE A 14 7.11 11.28 -4.51
CA PHE A 14 8.38 11.09 -3.83
C PHE A 14 9.49 11.08 -4.86
N SER A 15 10.53 11.88 -4.64
CA SER A 15 11.77 11.77 -5.41
C SER A 15 12.49 10.50 -4.98
N SER A 16 12.98 9.72 -5.93
CA SER A 16 13.75 8.51 -5.68
C SER A 16 15.16 8.63 -6.24
N GLU A 17 16.14 8.07 -5.52
CA GLU A 17 17.53 7.97 -6.01
C GLU A 17 17.68 6.86 -7.08
N GLY A 18 16.72 5.93 -7.12
CA GLY A 18 16.66 4.82 -8.08
C GLY A 18 15.26 4.66 -8.68
N GLU A 19 15.12 3.73 -9.61
CA GLU A 19 13.82 3.42 -10.22
C GLU A 19 12.95 2.60 -9.25
N LEU A 20 11.78 3.12 -8.89
CA LEU A 20 10.83 2.42 -8.02
C LEU A 20 10.14 1.28 -8.78
N ILE A 21 9.63 1.56 -9.97
CA ILE A 21 8.92 0.60 -10.81
C ILE A 21 9.50 0.72 -12.22
N GLU A 22 10.06 -0.38 -12.74
CA GLU A 22 10.53 -0.46 -14.13
C GLU A 22 9.33 -0.57 -15.09
N GLU A 23 8.33 -1.38 -14.74
CA GLU A 23 7.14 -1.56 -15.53
C GLU A 23 5.93 -1.90 -14.64
N ALA A 24 4.76 -1.36 -14.96
CA ALA A 24 3.50 -1.75 -14.36
C ALA A 24 2.46 -2.03 -15.44
N LYS A 25 1.79 -3.17 -15.33
CA LYS A 25 0.71 -3.58 -16.23
C LYS A 25 -0.56 -3.82 -15.45
N HIS A 26 -1.65 -3.22 -15.91
CA HIS A 26 -2.97 -3.56 -15.38
C HIS A 26 -3.28 -5.03 -15.68
N VAL A 27 -3.72 -5.76 -14.66
CA VAL A 27 -4.20 -7.14 -14.75
C VAL A 27 -5.57 -7.23 -14.12
N SER A 28 -6.42 -8.12 -14.61
CA SER A 28 -7.70 -8.35 -13.93
C SER A 28 -7.50 -9.23 -12.69
N ALA A 29 -8.40 -9.11 -11.71
CA ALA A 29 -8.39 -9.97 -10.52
C ALA A 29 -8.47 -11.47 -10.86
N SER A 30 -9.14 -11.84 -11.95
CA SER A 30 -9.24 -13.24 -12.40
C SER A 30 -7.95 -13.76 -13.04
N GLN A 31 -7.11 -12.87 -13.57
CA GLN A 31 -5.81 -13.21 -14.18
C GLN A 31 -4.64 -13.07 -13.21
N THR A 32 -4.89 -12.56 -11.99
CA THR A 32 -3.87 -12.48 -10.95
C THR A 32 -3.58 -13.90 -10.41
N PRO A 33 -2.31 -14.33 -10.34
CA PRO A 33 -1.97 -15.65 -9.81
C PRO A 33 -2.19 -15.75 -8.30
N GLU A 34 -2.37 -16.96 -7.80
CA GLU A 34 -2.28 -17.21 -6.37
C GLU A 34 -0.80 -17.20 -5.93
N PRO A 35 -0.50 -16.79 -4.68
CA PRO A 35 -1.42 -16.34 -3.62
C PRO A 35 -1.80 -14.85 -3.68
N TYR A 36 -1.33 -14.11 -4.70
CA TYR A 36 -1.55 -12.66 -4.81
C TYR A 36 -3.03 -12.31 -4.99
N LYS A 37 -3.78 -13.12 -5.72
CA LYS A 37 -5.22 -12.91 -5.91
C LYS A 37 -5.96 -12.91 -4.58
N GLN A 38 -5.77 -13.93 -3.75
CA GLN A 38 -6.37 -13.97 -2.42
C GLN A 38 -5.93 -12.79 -1.54
N LEU A 39 -4.67 -12.37 -1.63
CA LEU A 39 -4.13 -11.32 -0.80
C LEU A 39 -4.55 -9.90 -1.22
N LEU A 40 -4.71 -9.64 -2.53
CA LEU A 40 -4.84 -8.27 -3.05
C LEU A 40 -6.21 -7.95 -3.63
N ALA A 41 -6.90 -8.94 -4.21
CA ALA A 41 -8.13 -8.74 -4.97
C ALA A 41 -9.38 -8.75 -4.06
N HIS A 42 -9.43 -7.84 -3.09
CA HIS A 42 -10.57 -7.72 -2.17
C HIS A 42 -10.76 -6.28 -1.66
N ASP A 43 -11.97 -5.96 -1.20
CA ASP A 43 -12.36 -4.62 -0.74
C ASP A 43 -12.17 -4.45 0.78
N HIS A 44 -11.08 -5.01 1.31
CA HIS A 44 -10.73 -4.96 2.73
C HIS A 44 -9.40 -4.23 2.93
N HIS A 45 -9.16 -3.77 4.16
CA HIS A 45 -7.91 -3.14 4.55
C HIS A 45 -6.73 -4.10 4.38
N MET A 46 -5.73 -3.69 3.59
CA MET A 46 -4.57 -4.54 3.30
C MET A 46 -3.78 -4.92 4.55
N THR A 47 -3.70 -4.05 5.56
CA THR A 47 -3.04 -4.38 6.83
C THR A 47 -3.61 -5.67 7.46
N LEU A 48 -4.93 -5.84 7.49
CA LEU A 48 -5.53 -7.05 8.07
C LEU A 48 -5.25 -8.28 7.22
N SER A 49 -5.31 -8.15 5.90
CA SER A 49 -5.02 -9.24 4.96
C SER A 49 -3.57 -9.70 5.06
N MET A 50 -2.63 -8.76 5.18
CA MET A 50 -1.21 -9.05 5.40
C MET A 50 -1.00 -9.80 6.71
N GLU A 51 -1.66 -9.37 7.79
CA GLU A 51 -1.54 -10.04 9.08
C GLU A 51 -2.10 -11.47 9.07
N GLN A 52 -3.22 -11.67 8.38
CA GLN A 52 -3.84 -12.99 8.19
C GLN A 52 -2.95 -13.89 7.34
N HIS A 53 -2.40 -13.38 6.23
CA HIS A 53 -1.57 -14.15 5.31
C HIS A 53 -0.23 -14.53 5.94
N HIS A 54 0.44 -13.60 6.62
CA HIS A 54 1.71 -13.85 7.29
C HIS A 54 1.58 -14.42 8.70
N GLN A 55 0.34 -14.63 9.18
CA GLN A 55 0.02 -15.14 10.53
C GLN A 55 0.75 -14.39 11.64
N CYS A 56 0.90 -13.07 11.48
CA CYS A 56 1.69 -12.21 12.35
C CYS A 56 1.19 -10.77 12.25
N THR A 57 1.28 -9.99 13.32
CA THR A 57 1.06 -8.54 13.25
C THR A 57 2.13 -7.87 12.39
N VAL A 58 1.79 -6.76 11.75
CA VAL A 58 2.77 -5.97 10.98
C VAL A 58 3.06 -4.64 11.68
N ASP A 59 4.33 -4.26 11.69
CA ASP A 59 4.75 -2.91 12.09
C ASP A 59 4.85 -2.01 10.86
N VAL A 60 4.73 -0.70 11.04
CA VAL A 60 4.90 0.28 9.97
C VAL A 60 6.25 0.96 10.09
N LYS A 61 6.95 1.13 8.96
CA LYS A 61 8.14 1.96 8.85
C LYS A 61 7.87 3.05 7.82
N VAL A 62 7.90 4.31 8.25
CA VAL A 62 7.82 5.45 7.33
C VAL A 62 9.18 5.67 6.70
N LEU A 63 9.22 5.70 5.37
CA LEU A 63 10.42 5.94 4.57
C LEU A 63 10.55 7.42 4.20
N ASP A 64 9.43 8.06 3.87
CA ASP A 64 9.36 9.47 3.51
C ASP A 64 7.92 9.98 3.73
N GLU A 65 7.77 11.27 3.99
CA GLU A 65 6.47 11.89 4.20
C GLU A 65 6.48 13.39 3.86
N HIS A 66 5.34 13.88 3.34
CA HIS A 66 5.12 15.29 3.07
C HIS A 66 3.76 15.71 3.61
N LEU A 67 3.72 16.89 4.24
CA LEU A 67 2.50 17.51 4.71
C LEU A 67 2.39 18.92 4.13
N GLU A 68 1.40 19.13 3.27
CA GLU A 68 1.04 20.43 2.72
C GLU A 68 -0.42 20.73 3.09
N GLU A 69 -0.60 21.65 4.04
CA GLU A 69 -1.92 22.01 4.59
C GLU A 69 -2.67 20.81 5.19
N ASN A 70 -3.62 20.26 4.43
CA ASN A 70 -4.43 19.09 4.78
C ASN A 70 -4.14 17.88 3.86
N ARG A 71 -3.20 18.01 2.92
CA ARG A 71 -2.74 16.91 2.09
C ARG A 71 -1.50 16.31 2.72
N TYR A 72 -1.61 15.06 3.13
CA TYR A 72 -0.52 14.31 3.72
C TYR A 72 -0.19 13.13 2.82
N THR A 73 1.07 12.99 2.44
CA THR A 73 1.54 11.84 1.67
C THR A 73 2.60 11.12 2.47
N ARG A 74 2.62 9.79 2.38
CA ARG A 74 3.70 9.00 2.97
C ARG A 74 4.06 7.79 2.13
N LYS A 75 5.35 7.48 2.12
CA LYS A 75 5.96 6.27 1.60
C LYS A 75 6.29 5.38 2.79
N ILE A 76 5.83 4.13 2.79
CA ILE A 76 5.93 3.23 3.94
C ILE A 76 6.34 1.82 3.53
N LEU A 77 6.88 1.08 4.49
CA LEU A 77 6.94 -0.38 4.48
C LEU A 77 6.06 -0.92 5.61
N LEU A 78 5.38 -2.03 5.35
CA LEU A 78 4.90 -2.91 6.40
C LEU A 78 5.94 -4.00 6.63
N LEU A 79 6.32 -4.19 7.88
CA LEU A 79 7.32 -5.14 8.31
C LEU A 79 6.65 -6.26 9.09
N ASN A 80 6.99 -7.51 8.77
CA ASN A 80 6.61 -8.64 9.58
C ASN A 80 7.28 -8.52 10.97
N LYS A 81 6.48 -8.47 12.03
CA LYS A 81 6.98 -8.21 13.38
C LYS A 81 7.96 -9.28 13.91
N ASN A 82 7.86 -10.51 13.42
CA ASN A 82 8.68 -11.61 13.91
C ASN A 82 10.10 -11.62 13.34
N ASN A 83 10.29 -11.13 12.11
CA ASN A 83 11.58 -11.21 11.40
C ASN A 83 12.05 -9.88 10.80
N ASN A 84 11.27 -8.81 10.98
CA ASN A 84 11.53 -7.46 10.50
C ASN A 84 11.70 -7.33 8.97
N LYS A 85 11.25 -8.32 8.20
CA LYS A 85 11.27 -8.29 6.72
C LYS A 85 10.10 -7.48 6.19
N ALA A 86 10.34 -6.71 5.14
CA ALA A 86 9.28 -6.01 4.44
C ALA A 86 8.35 -7.02 3.75
N VAL A 87 7.05 -6.90 4.03
CA VAL A 87 5.99 -7.70 3.41
C VAL A 87 5.15 -6.89 2.44
N GLN A 88 5.17 -5.56 2.58
CA GLN A 88 4.45 -4.67 1.69
C GLN A 88 5.17 -3.32 1.60
N PHE A 89 5.21 -2.77 0.40
CA PHE A 89 5.50 -1.38 0.13
C PHE A 89 4.20 -0.60 -0.08
N GLY A 90 4.13 0.62 0.42
CA GLY A 90 2.94 1.47 0.27
C GLY A 90 3.28 2.92 -0.02
N ILE A 91 2.56 3.52 -0.97
CA ILE A 91 2.43 4.98 -1.08
C ILE A 91 1.00 5.33 -0.70
N VAL A 92 0.84 6.31 0.17
CA VAL A 92 -0.46 6.78 0.60
C VAL A 92 -0.57 8.28 0.44
N ARG A 93 -1.68 8.73 -0.14
CA ARG A 93 -2.08 10.14 -0.19
C ARG A 93 -3.38 10.32 0.59
N PHE A 94 -3.37 11.20 1.57
CA PHE A 94 -4.47 11.50 2.47
C PHE A 94 -4.98 12.92 2.26
N ASN A 95 -6.30 13.08 2.29
CA ASN A 95 -6.93 14.36 2.53
C ASN A 95 -7.52 14.40 3.95
N PHE A 96 -6.93 15.23 4.81
CA PHE A 96 -7.39 15.43 6.18
C PHE A 96 -8.69 16.22 6.31
N ASP A 97 -9.20 16.84 5.24
CA ASP A 97 -10.51 17.53 5.24
C ASP A 97 -11.67 16.59 5.63
N TYR A 98 -11.49 15.28 5.48
CA TYR A 98 -12.53 14.28 5.67
C TYR A 98 -12.40 13.45 6.95
N VAL A 99 -11.43 13.78 7.82
CA VAL A 99 -11.21 13.06 9.08
C VAL A 99 -11.17 14.02 10.27
N THR A 100 -11.40 13.49 11.46
CA THR A 100 -11.33 14.29 12.69
C THR A 100 -9.88 14.60 13.06
N SER A 101 -9.66 15.62 13.90
CA SER A 101 -8.32 15.96 14.41
C SER A 101 -7.65 14.79 15.13
N ALA A 102 -8.42 13.97 15.87
CA ALA A 102 -7.89 12.79 16.54
C ALA A 102 -7.34 11.74 15.55
N VAL A 103 -8.05 11.50 14.45
CA VAL A 103 -7.58 10.60 13.37
C VAL A 103 -6.35 11.19 12.68
N ARG A 104 -6.36 12.50 12.41
CA ARG A 104 -5.21 13.22 11.82
C ARG A 104 -3.95 13.06 12.69
N GLU A 105 -4.05 13.34 13.99
CA GLU A 105 -2.93 13.23 14.92
C GLU A 105 -2.36 11.81 14.98
N GLU A 106 -3.23 10.79 15.00
CA GLU A 106 -2.77 9.39 15.04
C GLU A 106 -2.14 8.94 13.71
N ILE A 107 -2.66 9.39 12.56
CA ILE A 107 -2.03 9.16 11.24
C ILE A 107 -0.64 9.80 11.19
N LEU A 108 -0.53 11.06 11.63
CA LEU A 108 0.73 11.82 11.66
C LEU A 108 1.75 11.25 12.65
N SER A 109 1.32 10.51 13.67
CA SER A 109 2.24 9.83 14.58
C SER A 109 3.14 8.80 13.87
N GLY A 110 2.67 8.22 12.76
CA GLY A 110 3.40 7.21 12.00
C GLY A 110 3.68 5.91 12.77
N THR A 111 3.08 5.71 13.95
CA THR A 111 3.42 4.61 14.87
C THR A 111 2.72 3.29 14.58
N ILE A 112 1.53 3.34 13.97
CA ILE A 112 0.77 2.16 13.59
C ILE A 112 0.35 2.23 12.11
N PRO A 113 0.12 1.08 11.45
CA PRO A 113 -0.33 1.05 10.06
C PRO A 113 -1.59 1.88 9.86
N LEU A 114 -1.87 2.27 8.61
CA LEU A 114 -3.09 3.03 8.33
C LEU A 114 -4.34 2.25 8.75
N GLY A 115 -4.48 1.00 8.29
CA GLY A 115 -5.68 0.17 8.48
C GLY A 115 -6.13 0.09 9.95
N ARG A 116 -5.28 -0.42 10.85
CA ARG A 116 -4.78 0.37 11.98
C ARG A 116 -5.65 1.44 12.65
N VAL A 117 -5.11 2.65 12.60
CA VAL A 117 -5.73 3.91 13.01
C VAL A 117 -7.18 3.96 12.54
N LEU A 118 -7.38 3.55 11.30
CA LEU A 118 -8.65 3.69 10.66
C LEU A 118 -9.76 2.85 11.34
N ILE A 119 -9.44 1.61 11.68
CA ILE A 119 -10.32 0.69 12.42
C ILE A 119 -10.55 1.19 13.84
N ASN A 120 -9.50 1.62 14.55
CA ASN A 120 -9.59 2.05 15.95
C ASN A 120 -10.58 3.20 16.15
N HIS A 121 -10.69 4.10 15.18
CA HIS A 121 -11.58 5.26 15.23
C HIS A 121 -12.99 5.02 14.67
N ASN A 122 -13.36 3.77 14.35
CA ASN A 122 -14.71 3.38 13.88
C ASN A 122 -15.26 4.21 12.71
N VAL A 123 -14.41 4.81 11.87
CA VAL A 123 -14.93 5.54 10.70
C VAL A 123 -15.43 4.48 9.71
N LEU A 124 -16.67 4.66 9.23
CA LEU A 124 -17.27 3.83 8.19
C LEU A 124 -16.43 3.96 6.92
N ARG A 125 -15.80 2.85 6.51
CA ARG A 125 -14.83 2.83 5.43
C ARG A 125 -15.21 1.79 4.40
N ASN A 126 -15.40 2.25 3.17
CA ASN A 126 -15.43 1.38 2.02
C ASN A 126 -14.07 1.49 1.32
N VAL A 127 -13.43 0.34 1.07
CA VAL A 127 -12.25 0.29 0.21
C VAL A 127 -12.76 0.00 -1.19
N ASP A 128 -12.48 0.89 -2.13
CA ASP A 128 -12.78 0.67 -3.54
C ASP A 128 -11.50 0.23 -4.24
N LEU A 129 -11.46 -1.02 -4.69
CA LEU A 129 -10.34 -1.55 -5.46
C LEU A 129 -10.34 -0.92 -6.86
N GLY A 130 -9.43 0.01 -7.10
CA GLY A 130 -9.33 0.70 -8.38
C GLY A 130 -8.72 -0.17 -9.48
N ALA A 131 -7.55 -0.77 -9.20
CA ALA A 131 -6.83 -1.55 -10.20
C ALA A 131 -5.89 -2.58 -9.56
N MET A 132 -5.72 -3.71 -10.23
CA MET A 132 -4.69 -4.70 -9.93
C MET A 132 -3.53 -4.51 -10.90
N LEU A 133 -2.29 -4.63 -10.40
CA LEU A 133 -1.07 -4.35 -11.15
C LEU A 133 -0.11 -5.54 -11.05
N ALA A 134 0.39 -6.00 -12.19
CA ALA A 134 1.63 -6.77 -12.27
C ALA A 134 2.79 -5.78 -12.41
N ILE A 135 3.77 -5.86 -11.50
CA ILE A 135 4.84 -4.87 -11.34
C ILE A 135 6.19 -5.56 -11.51
N THR A 136 6.97 -5.07 -12.47
CA THR A 136 8.41 -5.32 -12.53
C THR A 136 9.09 -4.32 -11.62
N ALA A 137 9.61 -4.79 -10.48
CA ALA A 137 10.19 -3.94 -9.46
C ALA A 137 11.52 -3.36 -9.94
N GLY A 138 11.65 -2.03 -9.91
CA GLY A 138 12.94 -1.38 -10.11
C GLY A 138 13.85 -1.54 -8.90
N ALA A 139 15.09 -1.08 -9.03
CA ALA A 139 16.14 -1.28 -8.04
C ALA A 139 15.76 -0.78 -6.64
N GLU A 140 15.01 0.32 -6.52
CA GLU A 140 14.58 0.85 -5.21
C GLU A 140 13.55 -0.10 -4.56
N LEU A 141 12.49 -0.46 -5.27
CA LEU A 141 11.43 -1.32 -4.75
C LEU A 141 11.94 -2.74 -4.45
N ALA A 142 12.76 -3.29 -5.35
CA ALA A 142 13.39 -4.58 -5.14
C ALA A 142 14.31 -4.57 -3.91
N GLY A 143 15.06 -3.48 -3.71
CA GLY A 143 15.89 -3.25 -2.53
C GLY A 143 15.09 -3.26 -1.23
N TYR A 144 13.89 -2.67 -1.20
CA TYR A 144 13.02 -2.73 -0.02
C TYR A 144 12.58 -4.15 0.36
N PHE A 145 12.50 -5.05 -0.62
CA PHE A 145 12.07 -6.45 -0.41
C PHE A 145 13.24 -7.44 -0.24
N ASP A 146 14.49 -6.96 -0.23
CA ASP A 146 15.69 -7.80 -0.29
C ASP A 146 15.67 -8.76 -1.51
N GLN A 147 15.24 -8.24 -2.67
CA GLN A 147 15.10 -8.99 -3.92
C GLN A 147 15.99 -8.39 -5.03
N PRO A 148 16.31 -9.16 -6.08
CA PRO A 148 16.97 -8.62 -7.26
C PRO A 148 16.05 -7.66 -8.04
N SER A 149 16.64 -6.63 -8.66
CA SER A 149 15.93 -5.75 -9.62
C SER A 149 15.31 -6.59 -10.74
N GLY A 150 14.16 -6.15 -11.23
CA GLY A 150 13.39 -6.86 -12.26
C GLY A 150 12.53 -8.00 -11.72
N VAL A 151 12.50 -8.25 -10.40
CA VAL A 151 11.58 -9.23 -9.82
C VAL A 151 10.13 -8.83 -10.10
N ILE A 152 9.30 -9.80 -10.48
CA ILE A 152 7.88 -9.57 -10.70
C ILE A 152 7.14 -9.76 -9.37
N THR A 153 6.34 -8.78 -9.01
CA THR A 153 5.39 -8.84 -7.90
C THR A 153 4.04 -8.24 -8.31
N TYR A 154 3.09 -8.24 -7.39
CA TYR A 154 1.76 -7.69 -7.61
C TYR A 154 1.44 -6.63 -6.59
N GLY A 155 0.66 -5.65 -7.04
CA GLY A 155 0.12 -4.60 -6.21
C GLY A 155 -1.27 -4.20 -6.64
N ARG A 156 -1.81 -3.22 -5.94
CA ARG A 156 -3.12 -2.65 -6.24
C ARG A 156 -3.15 -1.15 -5.99
N LEU A 157 -4.03 -0.50 -6.73
CA LEU A 157 -4.51 0.85 -6.45
C LEU A 157 -5.85 0.74 -5.76
N ALA A 158 -6.06 1.53 -4.71
CA ALA A 158 -7.32 1.56 -3.99
C ALA A 158 -7.61 2.93 -3.40
N THR A 159 -8.89 3.27 -3.30
CA THR A 159 -9.35 4.47 -2.60
C THR A 159 -10.12 4.06 -1.35
N ILE A 160 -9.79 4.66 -0.20
CA ILE A 160 -10.58 4.51 1.03
C ILE A 160 -11.51 5.71 1.17
N PHE A 161 -12.80 5.42 1.20
CA PHE A 161 -13.83 6.40 1.46
C PHE A 161 -14.04 6.55 2.97
N CYS A 162 -13.93 7.77 3.50
CA CYS A 162 -14.29 8.10 4.87
C CYS A 162 -15.54 8.98 4.83
N ASN A 163 -16.62 8.58 5.50
CA ASN A 163 -17.90 9.32 5.46
C ASN A 163 -18.37 9.60 4.01
N GLN A 164 -18.22 8.62 3.11
CA GLN A 164 -18.53 8.69 1.67
C GLN A 164 -17.66 9.65 0.86
N GLN A 165 -16.63 10.25 1.45
CA GLN A 165 -15.66 11.10 0.74
C GLN A 165 -14.37 10.33 0.47
N PRO A 166 -13.75 10.47 -0.72
CA PRO A 166 -12.50 9.80 -1.07
C PRO A 166 -11.35 10.42 -0.28
N ALA A 167 -11.06 9.85 0.88
CA ALA A 167 -10.13 10.45 1.84
C ALA A 167 -8.70 9.95 1.67
N VAL A 168 -8.52 8.79 1.05
CA VAL A 168 -7.22 8.15 0.92
C VAL A 168 -7.08 7.49 -0.44
N ASP A 169 -6.00 7.78 -1.15
CA ASP A 169 -5.55 7.02 -2.31
C ASP A 169 -4.30 6.21 -1.95
N LEU A 170 -4.24 4.98 -2.44
CA LEU A 170 -3.25 3.99 -2.05
C LEU A 170 -2.63 3.33 -3.28
N LEU A 171 -1.31 3.20 -3.25
CA LEU A 171 -0.57 2.16 -3.97
C LEU A 171 -0.05 1.17 -2.94
N GLU A 172 -0.43 -0.09 -3.06
CA GLU A 172 0.00 -1.16 -2.16
C GLU A 172 0.64 -2.26 -2.99
N VAL A 173 1.92 -2.56 -2.74
CA VAL A 173 2.67 -3.58 -3.47
C VAL A 173 3.16 -4.64 -2.50
N SER A 174 2.80 -5.90 -2.74
CA SER A 174 3.27 -7.02 -1.93
C SER A 174 4.77 -7.24 -2.17
N ALA A 175 5.50 -7.66 -1.13
CA ALA A 175 6.76 -8.35 -1.36
C ALA A 175 6.49 -9.61 -2.20
N PRO A 176 7.44 -10.09 -3.02
CA PRO A 176 7.26 -11.32 -3.75
C PRO A 176 6.89 -12.47 -2.82
N LEU A 177 5.69 -13.01 -3.03
CA LEU A 177 5.21 -14.20 -2.39
C LEU A 177 5.76 -15.35 -3.22
N ASN A 178 6.75 -16.05 -2.68
CA ASN A 178 7.24 -17.26 -3.33
C ASN A 178 6.05 -18.19 -3.53
N GLU A 179 5.93 -18.77 -4.73
CA GLU A 179 5.15 -19.99 -4.88
C GLU A 179 5.77 -21.00 -3.91
N SER A 180 5.09 -21.26 -2.80
CA SER A 180 5.40 -22.43 -2.00
C SER A 180 5.28 -23.61 -2.94
N VAL A 181 6.42 -24.10 -3.41
CA VAL A 181 6.54 -25.42 -4.03
C VAL A 181 6.12 -26.39 -2.93
N HIS A 182 4.85 -26.75 -2.92
CA HIS A 182 4.36 -27.93 -2.23
C HIS A 182 4.57 -29.14 -3.14
#